data_AF-A0A142KFP1-F1
#
_entry.id   AF-A0A142KFP1-F1
#
_cell.length_a   1.000
_cell.length_b   1.000
_cell.length_c   1.000
_cell.angle_alpha   90.00
_cell.angle_beta   90.00
_cell.angle_gamma   90.00
#
_symmetry.space_group_name_H-M   'P 1'
#
loop_
_entity.id
_entity.type
_entity.pdbx_description
1 polymer ?
#
loop_
_entity_poly.entity_id
_entity_poly.type
_entity_poly.pdbx_seq_one_letter_code
_entity_poly.pdbx_strand_id
1 'polypeptide(L)'
;MRTRASVLHLDMDAFFASVEQRDKPSLKGRAVIVGGTGGRGVVSTASYEARVFGVHSAMSSAQARHLAPNAAFLSGRFEAYRQSSRVVMATLRGLSPLVEPLSLDEAFVDLEQADVDVADERAVHDLAVRLRAEIARCTEGLSCSVGAGSSKFMAKVASELAKPARGHLDQVAVIAPGTEEAVIGPLPARAIPGVGPVAAAKLDKLGMRTVADVRAASPDELIRELGQAWGSSLVDLSRARDDRPVQASRQAKSISVEDTFEHDLTDRDECARIVERDAALVCARLQRSGQFARTVTLKAKMADFTTWTRSATLEGATDAVETVRRTARHLLEGLDLREGVRLLGVGVSNFTVAAQEELFAVDEAGELIELPGGGDVEEVVGSVSGPFGRRGSFDEGTARRWRPGADVEHDEWGRGWVWGSGHGVVTVRFEYRGSQIGRVRSFKTDDPALHPAAPLPLAWTLAHPTVEGEDDESQ
;
A
#
# COMPACT_ATOMS: atom_id res chain seq x y z
N MET A 1 -28.96 7.91 -2.40
CA MET A 1 -27.82 8.85 -2.28
C MET A 1 -28.09 9.74 -1.09
N ARG A 2 -27.07 10.08 -0.29
CA ARG A 2 -27.28 10.95 0.87
C ARG A 2 -27.69 12.35 0.42
N THR A 3 -28.54 13.01 1.19
CA THR A 3 -29.01 14.37 0.91
C THR A 3 -28.06 15.44 1.43
N ARG A 4 -26.95 15.04 2.07
CA ARG A 4 -25.96 15.88 2.75
C ARG A 4 -24.56 15.46 2.38
N ALA A 5 -23.59 16.38 2.45
CA ALA A 5 -22.18 16.11 2.21
C ALA A 5 -21.50 15.43 3.43
N SER A 6 -22.07 14.31 3.88
CA SER A 6 -21.67 13.64 5.12
C SER A 6 -20.58 12.58 4.96
N VAL A 7 -20.03 12.39 3.76
CA VAL A 7 -18.86 11.53 3.55
C VAL A 7 -17.64 12.41 3.34
N LEU A 8 -16.62 12.23 4.17
CA LEU A 8 -15.32 12.86 4.04
C LEU A 8 -14.32 11.88 3.46
N HIS A 9 -13.42 12.39 2.64
CA HIS A 9 -12.29 11.68 2.09
C HIS A 9 -11.02 12.46 2.37
N LEU A 10 -10.01 11.79 2.92
CA LEU A 10 -8.70 12.35 3.16
C LEU A 10 -7.65 11.59 2.35
N ASP A 11 -6.75 12.33 1.68
CA ASP A 11 -5.61 11.81 0.92
C ASP A 11 -4.35 12.61 1.29
N MET A 12 -3.32 11.95 1.83
CA MET A 12 -2.04 12.60 2.17
C MET A 12 -1.24 12.97 0.91
N ASP A 13 -0.71 14.19 0.90
CA ASP A 13 0.01 14.71 -0.24
C ASP A 13 1.35 14.01 -0.47
N ALA A 14 1.51 13.34 -1.63
CA ALA A 14 2.76 12.69 -2.04
C ALA A 14 3.42 11.89 -0.90
N PHE A 15 2.59 11.14 -0.15
CA PHE A 15 2.86 10.70 1.22
C PHE A 15 4.29 10.20 1.49
N PHE A 16 4.76 9.18 0.76
CA PHE A 16 6.10 8.64 1.02
C PHE A 16 7.20 9.67 0.77
N ALA A 17 7.11 10.44 -0.32
CA ALA A 17 8.10 11.47 -0.61
C ALA A 17 8.06 12.60 0.43
N SER A 18 6.88 13.00 0.89
CA SER A 18 6.69 14.01 1.95
C SER A 18 7.27 13.55 3.29
N VAL A 19 7.13 12.27 3.65
CA VAL A 19 7.80 11.69 4.83
C VAL A 19 9.32 11.76 4.69
N GLU A 20 9.87 11.43 3.52
CA GLU A 20 11.32 11.55 3.29
C GLU A 20 11.81 13.00 3.34
N GLN A 21 11.06 13.95 2.77
CA GLN A 21 11.40 15.38 2.82
C GLN A 21 11.30 15.96 4.24
N ARG A 22 10.34 15.48 5.06
CA ARG A 22 10.21 15.84 6.48
C ARG A 22 11.40 15.35 7.29
N ASP A 23 11.77 14.08 7.09
CA ASP A 23 12.80 13.43 7.91
C ASP A 23 14.24 13.78 7.49
N LYS A 24 14.44 14.30 6.27
CA LYS A 24 15.75 14.60 5.69
C LYS A 24 15.83 16.07 5.28
N PRO A 25 16.37 16.96 6.14
CA PRO A 25 16.40 18.41 5.92
C PRO A 25 16.93 18.83 4.54
N SER A 26 17.92 18.12 3.99
CA SER A 26 18.50 18.43 2.67
C SER A 26 17.56 18.16 1.49
N LEU A 27 16.49 17.39 1.69
CA LEU A 27 15.51 17.04 0.66
C LEU A 27 14.29 17.97 0.63
N LYS A 28 14.12 18.84 1.63
CA LYS A 28 13.00 19.78 1.67
C LYS A 28 12.98 20.66 0.41
N GLY A 29 11.86 20.66 -0.33
CA GLY A 29 11.72 21.40 -1.59
C GLY A 29 12.52 20.83 -2.78
N ARG A 30 13.02 19.58 -2.68
CA ARG A 30 13.73 18.89 -3.76
C ARG A 30 12.86 17.83 -4.41
N ALA A 31 13.12 17.53 -5.68
CA ALA A 31 12.51 16.39 -6.36
C ALA A 31 12.91 15.09 -5.68
N VAL A 32 11.95 14.40 -5.06
CA VAL A 32 12.14 13.12 -4.38
C VAL A 32 11.24 12.06 -5.03
N ILE A 33 11.83 10.91 -5.31
CA ILE A 33 11.16 9.75 -5.91
C ILE A 33 11.41 8.56 -5.00
N VAL A 34 10.34 8.00 -4.45
CA VAL A 34 10.38 6.78 -3.63
C VAL A 34 9.90 5.61 -4.46
N GLY A 35 10.67 4.52 -4.50
CA GLY A 35 10.29 3.33 -5.23
C GLY A 35 11.40 2.29 -5.34
N GLY A 36 11.25 1.36 -6.28
CA GLY A 36 12.31 0.40 -6.58
C GLY A 36 13.48 1.10 -7.28
N THR A 37 14.66 1.10 -6.67
CA THR A 37 15.82 1.85 -7.21
C THR A 37 16.63 1.09 -8.28
N GLY A 38 16.51 -0.25 -8.35
CA GLY A 38 17.15 -1.10 -9.37
C GLY A 38 16.44 -1.12 -10.74
N GLY A 39 17.04 -1.79 -11.74
CA GLY A 39 16.66 -1.68 -13.16
C GLY A 39 15.20 -2.04 -13.51
N ARG A 40 14.57 -2.95 -12.74
CA ARG A 40 13.15 -3.34 -12.91
C ARG A 40 12.19 -2.61 -11.96
N GLY A 41 12.65 -1.53 -11.33
CA GLY A 41 11.89 -0.78 -10.34
C GLY A 41 10.78 0.08 -10.95
N VAL A 42 9.79 0.39 -10.10
CA VAL A 42 8.74 1.34 -10.40
C VAL A 42 8.70 2.43 -9.32
N VAL A 43 8.22 3.59 -9.72
CA VAL A 43 7.93 4.71 -8.81
C VAL A 43 6.71 4.37 -7.97
N SER A 44 6.87 4.31 -6.65
CA SER A 44 5.74 4.23 -5.72
C SER A 44 5.11 5.61 -5.55
N THR A 45 5.95 6.61 -5.28
CA THR A 45 5.52 7.99 -5.05
C THR A 45 6.55 8.97 -5.59
N ALA A 46 6.07 10.05 -6.21
CA ALA A 46 6.86 11.19 -6.65
C ALA A 46 6.40 12.45 -5.91
N SER A 47 7.35 13.24 -5.40
CA SER A 47 7.08 14.55 -4.79
C SER A 47 6.48 15.51 -5.83
N TYR A 48 5.85 16.59 -5.37
CA TYR A 48 5.32 17.60 -6.28
C TYR A 48 6.39 18.20 -7.18
N GLU A 49 7.61 18.43 -6.65
CA GLU A 49 8.75 18.90 -7.43
C GLU A 49 9.19 17.89 -8.49
N ALA A 50 9.11 16.58 -8.20
CA ALA A 50 9.41 15.54 -9.18
C ALA A 50 8.33 15.44 -10.27
N ARG A 51 7.06 15.67 -9.93
CA ARG A 51 5.93 15.65 -10.86
C ARG A 51 5.99 16.74 -11.92
N VAL A 52 6.68 17.87 -11.65
CA VAL A 52 6.95 18.93 -12.64
C VAL A 52 7.72 18.39 -13.86
N PHE A 53 8.59 17.39 -13.64
CA PHE A 53 9.33 16.72 -14.72
C PHE A 53 8.53 15.61 -15.42
N GLY A 54 7.24 15.46 -15.10
CA GLY A 54 6.37 14.43 -15.67
C GLY A 54 6.44 13.08 -14.97
N VAL A 55 7.20 12.95 -13.87
CA VAL A 55 7.28 11.70 -13.09
C VAL A 55 5.96 11.44 -12.35
N HIS A 56 5.45 10.21 -12.39
CA HIS A 56 4.23 9.81 -11.68
C HIS A 56 4.34 8.38 -11.12
N SER A 57 3.45 8.02 -10.21
CA SER A 57 3.36 6.66 -9.66
C SER A 57 3.14 5.62 -10.77
N ALA A 58 3.64 4.41 -10.54
CA ALA A 58 3.68 3.28 -11.49
C ALA A 58 4.55 3.51 -12.75
N MET A 59 5.19 4.67 -12.92
CA MET A 59 6.22 4.87 -13.95
C MET A 59 7.44 3.97 -13.68
N SER A 60 8.10 3.46 -14.72
CA SER A 60 9.36 2.74 -14.56
C SER A 60 10.44 3.66 -13.98
N SER A 61 11.26 3.15 -13.06
CA SER A 61 12.34 3.95 -12.45
C SER A 61 13.37 4.39 -13.48
N ALA A 62 13.57 3.63 -14.55
CA ALA A 62 14.45 4.00 -15.66
C ALA A 62 13.93 5.26 -16.40
N GLN A 63 12.64 5.27 -16.75
CA GLN A 63 12.01 6.45 -17.36
C GLN A 63 12.01 7.64 -16.40
N ALA A 64 11.71 7.42 -15.12
CA ALA A 64 11.74 8.48 -14.13
C ALA A 64 13.15 9.11 -13.99
N ARG A 65 14.22 8.30 -14.03
CA ARG A 65 15.62 8.79 -14.03
C ARG A 65 15.95 9.58 -15.29
N HIS A 66 15.40 9.19 -16.43
CA HIS A 66 15.57 9.95 -17.67
C HIS A 66 14.88 11.33 -17.60
N LEU A 67 13.66 11.39 -17.07
CA LEU A 67 12.89 12.63 -16.93
C LEU A 67 13.46 13.57 -15.85
N ALA A 68 13.90 13.00 -14.72
CA ALA A 68 14.36 13.75 -13.56
C ALA A 68 15.74 13.24 -13.08
N PRO A 69 16.82 13.46 -13.85
CA PRO A 69 18.15 12.89 -13.57
C PRO A 69 18.76 13.37 -12.25
N ASN A 70 18.37 14.57 -11.79
CA ASN A 70 18.87 15.18 -10.56
C ASN A 70 17.96 14.94 -9.34
N ALA A 71 16.89 14.14 -9.48
CA ALA A 71 16.00 13.81 -8.36
C ALA A 71 16.67 12.83 -7.38
N ALA A 72 16.29 12.92 -6.11
CA ALA A 72 16.69 11.93 -5.11
C ALA A 72 15.85 10.66 -5.26
N PHE A 73 16.49 9.54 -5.62
CA PHE A 73 15.85 8.22 -5.71
C PHE A 73 16.07 7.44 -4.43
N LEU A 74 15.00 7.21 -3.67
CA LEU A 74 15.04 6.56 -2.37
C LEU A 74 14.28 5.24 -2.38
N SER A 75 14.76 4.30 -1.57
CA SER A 75 14.04 3.08 -1.24
C SER A 75 13.01 3.36 -0.14
N GLY A 76 11.89 2.65 -0.16
CA GLY A 76 10.80 2.89 0.81
C GLY A 76 11.15 2.52 2.26
N ARG A 77 10.98 3.44 3.20
CA ARG A 77 11.04 3.21 4.66
C ARG A 77 9.65 2.94 5.26
N PHE A 78 9.09 1.77 5.00
CA PHE A 78 7.71 1.43 5.36
C PHE A 78 7.38 1.55 6.86
N GLU A 79 8.35 1.39 7.75
CA GLU A 79 8.14 1.61 9.18
C GLU A 79 7.82 3.08 9.49
N ALA A 80 8.56 4.03 8.91
CA ALA A 80 8.30 5.47 9.04
C ALA A 80 6.94 5.86 8.42
N TYR A 81 6.58 5.22 7.30
CA TYR A 81 5.29 5.45 6.64
C TYR A 81 4.13 4.93 7.48
N ARG A 82 4.24 3.72 8.03
CA ARG A 82 3.22 3.15 8.95
C ARG A 82 3.11 3.95 10.24
N GLN A 83 4.22 4.46 10.76
CA GLN A 83 4.18 5.33 11.92
C GLN A 83 3.36 6.59 11.64
N SER A 84 3.62 7.28 10.53
CA SER A 84 2.86 8.49 10.18
C SER A 84 1.39 8.16 9.87
N SER A 85 1.13 7.04 9.19
CA SER A 85 -0.23 6.55 8.91
C SER A 85 -1.03 6.26 10.19
N ARG A 86 -0.42 5.64 11.21
CA ARG A 86 -1.08 5.38 12.51
C ARG A 86 -1.57 6.66 13.16
N VAL A 87 -0.77 7.74 13.13
CA VAL A 87 -1.17 9.05 13.63
C VAL A 87 -2.38 9.57 12.87
N VAL A 88 -2.33 9.58 11.53
CA VAL A 88 -3.44 10.04 10.68
C VAL A 88 -4.73 9.27 10.97
N MET A 89 -4.66 7.93 10.96
CA MET A 89 -5.84 7.08 11.19
C MET A 89 -6.40 7.26 12.60
N ALA A 90 -5.55 7.45 13.61
CA ALA A 90 -6.01 7.75 14.97
C ALA A 90 -6.69 9.13 15.06
N THR A 91 -6.15 10.16 14.39
CA THR A 91 -6.80 11.48 14.31
C THR A 91 -8.18 11.37 13.64
N LEU A 92 -8.32 10.57 12.57
CA LEU A 92 -9.61 10.33 11.92
C LEU A 92 -10.60 9.58 12.82
N ARG A 93 -10.14 8.58 13.59
CA ARG A 93 -11.00 7.86 14.53
C ARG A 93 -11.45 8.72 15.71
N GLY A 94 -10.68 9.74 16.07
CA GLY A 94 -11.12 10.76 17.02
C GLY A 94 -12.27 11.62 16.50
N LEU A 95 -12.48 11.67 15.18
CA LEU A 95 -13.59 12.41 14.57
C LEU A 95 -14.87 11.56 14.45
N SER A 96 -14.74 10.29 14.08
CA SER A 96 -15.87 9.38 13.87
C SER A 96 -15.43 7.92 14.07
N PRO A 97 -16.28 7.03 14.62
CA PRO A 97 -16.00 5.61 14.68
C PRO A 97 -16.01 4.93 13.30
N LEU A 98 -16.64 5.56 12.30
CA LEU A 98 -16.77 5.02 10.94
C LEU A 98 -15.66 5.56 10.04
N VAL A 99 -14.47 4.98 10.17
CA VAL A 99 -13.30 5.26 9.32
C VAL A 99 -12.99 4.03 8.48
N GLU A 100 -12.96 4.17 7.16
CA GLU A 100 -12.57 3.12 6.21
C GLU A 100 -11.21 3.45 5.58
N PRO A 101 -10.10 2.87 6.06
CA PRO A 101 -8.80 3.01 5.42
C PRO A 101 -8.78 2.34 4.04
N LEU A 102 -8.29 3.04 3.02
CA LEU A 102 -8.06 2.50 1.68
C LEU A 102 -6.59 2.08 1.49
N SER A 103 -5.69 2.85 2.09
CA SER A 103 -4.24 2.68 2.02
C SER A 103 -3.59 3.25 3.30
N LEU A 104 -2.25 3.42 3.30
CA LEU A 104 -1.55 4.07 4.41
C LEU A 104 -1.85 5.57 4.50
N ASP A 105 -2.22 6.20 3.39
CA ASP A 105 -2.38 7.64 3.21
C ASP A 105 -3.81 8.10 2.92
N GLU A 106 -4.76 7.17 2.81
CA GLU A 106 -6.09 7.48 2.31
C GLU A 106 -7.19 6.79 3.12
N ALA A 107 -8.25 7.52 3.44
CA ALA A 107 -9.41 6.99 4.18
C ALA A 107 -10.70 7.73 3.84
N PHE A 108 -11.82 7.01 3.88
CA PHE A 108 -13.16 7.61 4.01
C PHE A 108 -13.55 7.72 5.48
N VAL A 109 -14.32 8.76 5.81
CA VAL A 109 -14.92 8.96 7.12
C VAL A 109 -16.40 9.30 6.96
N ASP A 110 -17.25 8.65 7.75
CA ASP A 110 -18.65 9.04 7.85
C ASP A 110 -18.82 10.14 8.91
N LEU A 111 -19.28 11.30 8.49
CA LEU A 111 -19.50 12.45 9.37
C LEU A 111 -20.87 12.42 10.05
N GLU A 112 -21.78 11.49 9.71
CA GLU A 112 -23.10 11.42 10.36
C GLU A 112 -23.01 11.09 11.86
N GLN A 113 -21.89 10.48 12.28
CA GLN A 113 -21.59 10.20 13.69
C GLN A 113 -20.49 11.11 14.27
N ALA A 114 -20.09 12.14 13.53
CA ALA A 114 -19.15 13.15 14.01
C ALA A 114 -19.89 14.30 14.70
N ASP A 115 -19.20 15.01 15.59
CA ASP A 115 -19.71 16.22 16.24
C ASP A 115 -19.64 17.43 15.28
N VAL A 116 -20.50 17.42 14.26
CA VAL A 116 -20.61 18.47 13.25
C VAL A 116 -22.02 18.53 12.66
N ASP A 117 -22.51 19.74 12.38
CA ASP A 117 -23.73 19.89 11.60
C ASP A 117 -23.46 19.60 10.12
N VAL A 118 -23.67 18.35 9.70
CA VAL A 118 -23.51 17.92 8.29
C VAL A 118 -24.53 18.54 7.34
N ALA A 119 -25.55 19.26 7.83
CA ALA A 119 -26.47 20.02 6.99
C ALA A 119 -25.90 21.39 6.59
N ASP A 120 -24.93 21.91 7.34
CA ASP A 120 -24.22 23.14 7.03
C ASP A 120 -22.88 22.83 6.31
N GLU A 121 -22.83 23.09 5.01
CA GLU A 121 -21.63 22.91 4.20
C GLU A 121 -20.43 23.71 4.73
N ARG A 122 -20.68 24.86 5.37
CA ARG A 122 -19.62 25.67 5.97
C ARG A 122 -19.05 25.00 7.20
N ALA A 123 -19.89 24.39 8.04
CA ALA A 123 -19.45 23.63 9.20
C ALA A 123 -18.58 22.43 8.80
N VAL A 124 -18.99 21.69 7.75
CA VAL A 124 -18.21 20.58 7.18
C VAL A 124 -16.86 21.07 6.63
N HIS A 125 -16.86 22.19 5.90
CA HIS A 125 -15.64 22.80 5.38
C HIS A 125 -14.68 23.21 6.52
N ASP A 126 -15.17 23.94 7.52
CA ASP A 126 -14.36 24.42 8.63
C ASP A 126 -13.83 23.26 9.49
N LEU A 127 -14.60 22.17 9.63
CA LEU A 127 -14.11 20.92 10.22
C LEU A 127 -12.94 20.34 9.43
N ALA A 128 -13.06 20.23 8.10
CA ALA A 128 -12.00 19.72 7.24
C ALA A 128 -10.72 20.57 7.34
N VAL A 129 -10.84 21.91 7.39
CA VAL A 129 -9.70 22.82 7.60
C VAL A 129 -9.01 22.56 8.94
N ARG A 130 -9.78 22.41 10.03
CA ARG A 130 -9.24 22.08 11.37
C ARG A 130 -8.55 20.72 11.38
N LEU A 131 -9.16 19.72 10.74
CA LEU A 131 -8.62 18.37 10.63
C LEU A 131 -7.25 18.38 9.93
N ARG A 132 -7.11 19.12 8.83
CA ARG A 132 -5.83 19.26 8.12
C ARG A 132 -4.75 19.87 9.00
N ALA A 133 -5.07 20.94 9.73
CA ALA A 133 -4.15 21.60 10.64
C ALA A 133 -3.71 20.65 11.76
N GLU A 134 -4.64 19.87 12.31
CA GLU A 134 -4.36 18.89 13.36
C GLU A 134 -3.48 17.74 12.85
N ILE A 135 -3.75 17.21 11.66
CA ILE A 135 -2.91 16.18 11.03
C ILE A 135 -1.50 16.73 10.78
N ALA A 136 -1.37 17.94 10.23
CA ALA A 136 -0.08 18.56 10.01
C ALA A 136 0.70 18.72 11.32
N ARG A 137 0.03 19.12 12.41
CA ARG A 137 0.63 19.23 13.75
C ARG A 137 1.09 17.85 14.27
N CYS A 138 0.20 16.86 14.30
CA CYS A 138 0.47 15.53 14.86
C CYS A 138 1.49 14.72 14.06
N THR A 139 1.60 14.96 12.76
CA THR A 139 2.56 14.29 11.88
C THR A 139 3.86 15.08 11.69
N GLU A 140 4.04 16.18 12.44
CA GLU A 140 5.22 17.05 12.38
C GLU A 140 5.45 17.64 10.97
N GLY A 141 4.37 17.99 10.27
CA GLY A 141 4.38 18.81 9.06
C GLY A 141 3.95 18.12 7.77
N LEU A 142 3.30 16.94 7.81
CA LEU A 142 2.75 16.35 6.59
C LEU A 142 1.42 17.02 6.22
N SER A 143 1.25 17.34 4.93
CA SER A 143 0.01 17.90 4.39
C SER A 143 -0.90 16.83 3.79
N CYS A 144 -2.19 17.14 3.73
CA CYS A 144 -3.20 16.35 3.06
C CYS A 144 -4.19 17.26 2.32
N SER A 145 -4.96 16.65 1.42
CA SER A 145 -6.14 17.25 0.82
C SER A 145 -7.38 16.54 1.36
N VAL A 146 -8.43 17.31 1.66
CA VAL A 146 -9.67 16.79 2.24
C VAL A 146 -10.85 17.18 1.35
N GLY A 147 -11.67 16.20 1.01
CA GLY A 147 -12.88 16.36 0.22
C GLY A 147 -14.10 15.90 1.00
N ALA A 148 -15.23 16.59 0.85
CA ALA A 148 -16.51 16.11 1.35
C ALA A 148 -17.57 16.06 0.24
N GLY A 149 -18.48 15.10 0.33
CA GLY A 149 -19.56 14.92 -0.64
C GLY A 149 -20.65 13.97 -0.15
N SER A 150 -21.69 13.79 -0.98
CA SER A 150 -22.87 12.97 -0.67
C SER A 150 -22.64 11.46 -0.74
N SER A 151 -21.47 11.04 -1.22
CA SER A 151 -21.06 9.64 -1.35
C SER A 151 -19.54 9.52 -1.33
N LYS A 152 -19.02 8.29 -1.21
CA LYS A 152 -17.58 8.01 -1.33
C LYS A 152 -16.99 8.52 -2.63
N PHE A 153 -17.65 8.25 -3.76
CA PHE A 153 -17.19 8.74 -5.05
C PHE A 153 -17.07 10.27 -5.05
N MET A 154 -18.09 10.98 -4.58
CA MET A 154 -18.09 12.44 -4.58
C MET A 154 -17.06 13.03 -3.62
N ALA A 155 -16.92 12.46 -2.42
CA ALA A 155 -15.89 12.88 -1.47
C ALA A 155 -14.47 12.72 -2.05
N LYS A 156 -14.20 11.60 -2.76
CA LYS A 156 -12.92 11.37 -3.44
C LYS A 156 -12.68 12.35 -4.60
N VAL A 157 -13.71 12.66 -5.39
CA VAL A 157 -13.61 13.71 -6.43
C VAL A 157 -13.28 15.05 -5.78
N ALA A 158 -13.97 15.41 -4.69
CA ALA A 158 -13.73 16.65 -3.97
C ALA A 158 -12.27 16.75 -3.49
N SER A 159 -11.70 15.71 -2.89
CA SER A 159 -10.31 15.76 -2.41
C SER A 159 -9.29 15.89 -3.54
N GLU A 160 -9.55 15.29 -4.70
CA GLU A 160 -8.72 15.45 -5.90
C GLU A 160 -8.78 16.89 -6.46
N LEU A 161 -9.97 17.50 -6.45
CA LEU A 161 -10.15 18.92 -6.80
C LEU A 161 -9.45 19.84 -5.79
N ALA A 162 -9.37 19.42 -4.53
CA ALA A 162 -8.71 20.15 -3.45
C ALA A 162 -7.17 20.05 -3.46
N LYS A 163 -6.54 19.37 -4.42
CA LYS A 163 -5.06 19.30 -4.49
C LYS A 163 -4.44 20.67 -4.81
N PRO A 164 -3.24 21.00 -4.27
CA PRO A 164 -2.67 22.37 -4.33
C PRO A 164 -2.61 22.99 -5.73
N ALA A 165 -2.36 22.16 -6.75
CA ALA A 165 -2.27 22.60 -8.15
C ALA A 165 -3.61 23.04 -8.77
N ARG A 166 -4.73 22.90 -8.07
CA ARG A 166 -6.09 23.11 -8.60
C ARG A 166 -6.85 24.29 -7.97
N GLY A 167 -6.15 25.18 -7.25
CA GLY A 167 -6.66 26.50 -6.87
C GLY A 167 -7.31 26.59 -5.48
N HIS A 168 -7.46 25.47 -4.76
CA HIS A 168 -7.91 25.49 -3.36
C HIS A 168 -6.74 25.82 -2.43
N LEU A 169 -6.68 27.08 -1.97
CA LEU A 169 -5.59 27.58 -1.11
C LEU A 169 -5.50 26.85 0.24
N ASP A 170 -6.65 26.39 0.74
CA ASP A 170 -6.78 25.62 1.98
C ASP A 170 -6.84 24.11 1.74
N GLN A 171 -6.70 23.64 0.50
CA GLN A 171 -6.77 22.24 0.10
C GLN A 171 -7.97 21.47 0.68
N VAL A 172 -9.11 22.17 0.79
CA VAL A 172 -10.41 21.60 1.14
C VAL A 172 -11.39 21.85 0.01
N ALA A 173 -12.22 20.86 -0.31
CA ALA A 173 -13.37 21.05 -1.18
C ALA A 173 -14.59 20.31 -0.64
N VAL A 174 -15.76 20.94 -0.72
CA VAL A 174 -17.05 20.34 -0.41
C VAL A 174 -17.87 20.37 -1.68
N ILE A 175 -18.34 19.22 -2.16
CA ILE A 175 -19.28 19.16 -3.26
C ILE A 175 -20.69 19.17 -2.69
N ALA A 176 -21.40 20.28 -2.94
CA ALA A 176 -22.76 20.51 -2.49
C ALA A 176 -23.72 19.44 -3.04
N PRO A 177 -24.59 18.85 -2.20
CA PRO A 177 -25.63 17.93 -2.67
C PRO A 177 -26.51 18.57 -3.74
N GLY A 178 -26.82 17.83 -4.80
CA GLY A 178 -27.56 18.31 -5.98
C GLY A 178 -26.68 18.92 -7.08
N THR A 179 -25.39 19.12 -6.85
CA THR A 179 -24.44 19.63 -7.87
C THR A 179 -23.55 18.54 -8.49
N GLU A 180 -23.65 17.30 -8.00
CA GLU A 180 -22.69 16.23 -8.26
C GLU A 180 -22.50 15.97 -9.75
N GLU A 181 -23.60 15.83 -10.47
CA GLU A 181 -23.65 15.55 -11.90
C GLU A 181 -23.02 16.65 -12.78
N ALA A 182 -23.13 17.90 -12.34
CA ALA A 182 -22.51 19.03 -13.00
C ALA A 182 -20.99 19.06 -12.73
N VAL A 183 -20.58 18.74 -11.50
CA VAL A 183 -19.17 18.69 -11.10
C VAL A 183 -18.41 17.57 -11.81
N ILE A 184 -18.99 16.36 -11.90
CA ILE A 184 -18.29 15.22 -12.52
C ILE A 184 -18.36 15.23 -14.04
N GLY A 185 -19.40 15.81 -14.64
CA GLY A 185 -19.63 15.82 -16.08
C GLY A 185 -18.38 16.14 -16.95
N PRO A 186 -17.66 17.25 -16.70
CA PRO A 186 -16.49 17.63 -17.50
C PRO A 186 -15.22 16.82 -17.18
N LEU A 187 -15.23 16.00 -16.12
CA LEU A 187 -14.07 15.19 -15.76
C LEU A 187 -13.82 14.10 -16.81
N PRO A 188 -12.56 13.68 -17.02
CA PRO A 188 -12.28 12.54 -17.89
C PRO A 188 -12.91 11.27 -17.32
N ALA A 189 -13.30 10.32 -18.16
CA ALA A 189 -13.97 9.08 -17.75
C ALA A 189 -13.16 8.28 -16.71
N ARG A 190 -11.81 8.39 -16.75
CA ARG A 190 -10.89 7.82 -15.74
C ARG A 190 -11.08 8.36 -14.31
N ALA A 191 -11.83 9.45 -14.13
CA ALA A 191 -12.19 9.97 -12.82
C ALA A 191 -13.21 9.08 -12.11
N ILE A 192 -13.95 8.24 -12.84
CA ILE A 192 -14.89 7.27 -12.28
C ILE A 192 -14.09 6.14 -11.59
N PRO A 193 -14.34 5.84 -10.29
CA PRO A 193 -13.71 4.74 -9.59
C PRO A 193 -13.88 3.42 -10.33
N GLY A 194 -12.80 2.66 -10.48
CA GLY A 194 -12.78 1.40 -11.23
C GLY A 194 -12.42 1.55 -12.72
N VAL A 195 -12.36 2.77 -13.26
CA VAL A 195 -11.89 3.01 -14.63
C VAL A 195 -10.36 3.21 -14.65
N GLY A 196 -9.64 2.10 -14.68
CA GLY A 196 -8.18 2.09 -14.88
C GLY A 196 -7.78 2.37 -16.35
N PRO A 197 -6.48 2.43 -16.68
CA PRO A 197 -5.99 2.76 -18.02
C PRO A 197 -6.56 1.88 -19.14
N VAL A 198 -6.71 0.57 -18.90
CA VAL A 198 -7.28 -0.38 -19.88
C VAL A 198 -8.76 -0.10 -20.12
N ALA A 199 -9.51 0.12 -19.04
CA ALA A 199 -10.92 0.49 -19.09
C ALA A 199 -11.13 1.84 -19.80
N ALA A 200 -10.32 2.85 -19.46
CA ALA A 200 -10.35 4.16 -20.10
C ALA A 200 -10.05 4.07 -21.61
N ALA A 201 -9.08 3.26 -22.03
CA ALA A 201 -8.79 3.04 -23.44
C ALA A 201 -9.94 2.34 -24.18
N LYS A 202 -10.69 1.45 -23.51
CA LYS A 202 -11.90 0.84 -24.08
C LYS A 202 -13.02 1.87 -24.25
N LEU A 203 -13.27 2.71 -23.25
CA LEU A 203 -14.24 3.80 -23.33
C LEU A 203 -13.88 4.83 -24.41
N ASP A 204 -12.60 5.18 -24.53
CA ASP A 204 -12.11 6.10 -25.56
C ASP A 204 -12.35 5.57 -26.99
N LYS A 205 -12.18 4.26 -27.22
CA LYS A 205 -12.53 3.60 -28.49
C LYS A 205 -14.03 3.66 -28.80
N LEU A 206 -14.88 3.76 -27.77
CA LEU A 206 -16.32 3.96 -27.90
C LEU A 206 -16.70 5.45 -27.99
N GLY A 207 -15.72 6.35 -28.06
CA GLY A 207 -15.93 7.80 -28.13
C GLY A 207 -16.24 8.46 -26.79
N MET A 208 -16.15 7.73 -25.68
CA MET A 208 -16.51 8.21 -24.34
C MET A 208 -15.27 8.69 -23.58
N ARG A 209 -15.00 10.00 -23.62
CA ARG A 209 -13.79 10.58 -23.02
C ARG A 209 -14.04 11.22 -21.67
N THR A 210 -15.23 11.73 -21.46
CA THR A 210 -15.68 12.41 -20.25
C THR A 210 -16.74 11.60 -19.52
N VAL A 211 -16.99 11.94 -18.25
CA VAL A 211 -18.11 11.35 -17.49
C VAL A 211 -19.45 11.69 -18.14
N ALA A 212 -19.59 12.90 -18.70
CA ALA A 212 -20.78 13.30 -19.45
C ALA A 212 -21.02 12.41 -20.68
N ASP A 213 -19.98 12.01 -21.40
CA ASP A 213 -20.11 11.09 -22.55
C ASP A 213 -20.62 9.71 -22.09
N VAL A 214 -20.05 9.17 -21.01
CA VAL A 214 -20.48 7.89 -20.42
C VAL A 214 -21.94 7.97 -19.95
N ARG A 215 -22.34 9.08 -19.33
CA ARG A 215 -23.71 9.29 -18.85
C ARG A 215 -24.72 9.36 -20.01
N ALA A 216 -24.32 9.92 -21.15
CA ALA A 216 -25.16 10.07 -22.33
C ALA A 216 -25.36 8.76 -23.10
N ALA A 217 -24.48 7.77 -22.91
CA ALA A 217 -24.58 6.46 -23.54
C ALA A 217 -25.80 5.67 -23.04
N SER A 218 -26.32 4.79 -23.90
CA SER A 218 -27.39 3.87 -23.50
C SER A 218 -26.88 2.90 -22.42
N PRO A 219 -27.62 2.70 -21.31
CA PRO A 219 -27.26 1.70 -20.30
C PRO A 219 -27.08 0.29 -20.90
N ASP A 220 -27.92 -0.10 -21.86
CA ASP A 220 -27.87 -1.41 -22.50
C ASP A 220 -26.61 -1.58 -23.35
N GLU A 221 -26.16 -0.50 -24.01
CA GLU A 221 -24.91 -0.51 -24.79
C GLU A 221 -23.69 -0.64 -23.87
N LEU A 222 -23.66 0.12 -22.76
CA LEU A 222 -22.58 0.01 -21.77
C LEU A 222 -22.51 -1.40 -21.18
N ILE A 223 -23.65 -1.99 -20.81
CA ILE A 223 -23.72 -3.35 -20.28
C ILE A 223 -23.29 -4.39 -21.32
N ARG A 224 -23.74 -4.26 -22.58
CA ARG A 224 -23.38 -5.18 -23.67
C ARG A 224 -21.88 -5.15 -23.96
N GLU A 225 -21.28 -3.96 -24.01
CA GLU A 225 -19.86 -3.82 -24.35
C GLU A 225 -18.94 -4.14 -23.15
N LEU A 226 -19.36 -3.83 -21.92
CA LEU A 226 -18.49 -3.88 -20.74
C LEU A 226 -18.81 -5.03 -19.78
N GLY A 227 -19.92 -5.74 -19.99
CA GLY A 227 -20.45 -6.78 -19.13
C GLY A 227 -21.34 -6.22 -18.01
N GLN A 228 -22.23 -7.06 -17.48
CA GLN A 228 -23.28 -6.67 -16.53
C GLN A 228 -22.75 -5.88 -15.33
N ALA A 229 -21.82 -6.45 -14.57
CA ALA A 229 -21.38 -5.87 -13.30
C ALA A 229 -20.67 -4.53 -13.48
N TRP A 230 -19.82 -4.41 -14.49
CA TRP A 230 -19.05 -3.19 -14.72
C TRP A 230 -19.88 -2.12 -15.44
N GLY A 231 -20.66 -2.51 -16.45
CA GLY A 231 -21.54 -1.61 -17.18
C GLY A 231 -22.59 -0.96 -16.29
N SER A 232 -23.26 -1.73 -15.42
CA SER A 232 -24.24 -1.17 -14.47
C SER A 232 -23.59 -0.20 -13.48
N SER A 233 -22.41 -0.55 -12.95
CA SER A 233 -21.67 0.33 -12.04
C SER A 233 -21.26 1.65 -12.70
N LEU A 234 -20.85 1.62 -13.98
CA LEU A 234 -20.52 2.84 -14.73
C LEU A 234 -21.74 3.73 -14.96
N VAL A 235 -22.89 3.13 -15.31
CA VAL A 235 -24.17 3.82 -15.48
C VAL A 235 -24.54 4.59 -14.22
N ASP A 236 -24.44 3.96 -13.05
CA ASP A 236 -24.76 4.60 -11.76
C ASP A 236 -23.74 5.69 -11.40
N LEU A 237 -22.45 5.37 -11.44
CA LEU A 237 -21.39 6.33 -11.07
C LEU A 237 -21.33 7.55 -12.00
N SER A 238 -21.64 7.40 -13.29
CA SER A 238 -21.73 8.53 -14.23
C SER A 238 -22.83 9.54 -13.87
N ARG A 239 -23.81 9.12 -13.07
CA ARG A 239 -24.91 9.93 -12.51
C ARG A 239 -24.70 10.24 -11.03
N ALA A 240 -23.45 10.13 -10.56
CA ALA A 240 -23.05 10.27 -9.16
C ALA A 240 -23.74 9.31 -8.17
N ARG A 241 -24.42 8.26 -8.65
CA ARG A 241 -25.14 7.32 -7.78
C ARG A 241 -24.14 6.33 -7.19
N ASP A 242 -23.90 6.50 -5.90
CA ASP A 242 -23.05 5.63 -5.10
C ASP A 242 -23.66 5.52 -3.70
N ASP A 243 -24.18 4.34 -3.37
CA ASP A 243 -24.84 4.01 -2.11
C ASP A 243 -23.95 3.20 -1.15
N ARG A 244 -22.68 2.95 -1.54
CA ARG A 244 -21.75 2.15 -0.73
C ARG A 244 -21.49 2.85 0.61
N PRO A 245 -21.80 2.22 1.75
CA PRO A 245 -21.56 2.81 3.06
C PRO A 245 -20.07 2.83 3.37
N VAL A 246 -19.63 3.77 4.22
CA VAL A 246 -18.31 3.72 4.86
C VAL A 246 -18.30 2.55 5.84
N GLN A 247 -17.30 1.68 5.73
CA GLN A 247 -17.14 0.43 6.45
C GLN A 247 -15.89 0.50 7.32
N ALA A 248 -16.09 0.49 8.65
CA ALA A 248 -14.98 0.59 9.60
C ALA A 248 -14.02 -0.62 9.55
N SER A 249 -14.52 -1.79 9.16
CA SER A 249 -13.74 -3.01 9.05
C SER A 249 -13.98 -3.69 7.71
N ARG A 250 -12.91 -4.28 7.16
CA ARG A 250 -12.98 -5.14 5.98
C ARG A 250 -12.14 -6.38 6.26
N GLN A 251 -12.78 -7.54 6.22
CA GLN A 251 -12.06 -8.80 6.32
C GLN A 251 -11.23 -9.00 5.04
N ALA A 252 -9.97 -9.36 5.20
CA ALA A 252 -9.12 -9.72 4.07
C ALA A 252 -9.69 -10.97 3.40
N LYS A 253 -9.76 -10.98 2.07
CA LYS A 253 -10.22 -12.18 1.31
C LYS A 253 -9.07 -13.11 0.92
N SER A 254 -7.85 -12.60 0.99
CA SER A 254 -6.62 -13.31 0.64
C SER A 254 -5.42 -12.62 1.27
N ILE A 255 -4.36 -13.38 1.54
CA ILE A 255 -3.06 -12.89 1.99
C ILE A 255 -2.02 -13.48 1.05
N SER A 256 -1.15 -12.65 0.47
CA SER A 256 -0.08 -13.12 -0.40
C SER A 256 1.24 -12.38 -0.17
N VAL A 257 2.31 -13.04 -0.59
CA VAL A 257 3.67 -12.50 -0.69
C VAL A 257 4.18 -12.84 -2.08
N GLU A 258 4.67 -11.84 -2.81
CA GLU A 258 5.26 -12.02 -4.13
C GLU A 258 6.40 -11.02 -4.33
N ASP A 259 7.44 -11.42 -5.07
CA ASP A 259 8.58 -10.57 -5.40
C ASP A 259 8.85 -10.59 -6.91
N THR A 260 9.20 -9.42 -7.47
CA THR A 260 9.77 -9.32 -8.82
C THR A 260 11.29 -9.34 -8.73
N PHE A 261 11.91 -10.29 -9.43
CA PHE A 261 13.34 -10.52 -9.38
C PHE A 261 14.12 -9.62 -10.34
N GLU A 262 15.38 -9.36 -10.00
CA GLU A 262 16.30 -8.54 -10.79
C GLU A 262 16.64 -9.19 -12.13
N HIS A 263 16.81 -10.51 -12.10
CA HIS A 263 17.03 -11.39 -13.24
C HIS A 263 15.88 -12.41 -13.26
N ASP A 264 15.55 -12.95 -14.44
CA ASP A 264 14.53 -13.99 -14.52
C ASP A 264 15.10 -15.31 -14.00
N LEU A 265 14.35 -15.98 -13.13
CA LEU A 265 14.79 -17.21 -12.48
C LEU A 265 14.60 -18.39 -13.42
N THR A 266 15.67 -19.16 -13.62
CA THR A 266 15.64 -20.41 -14.40
C THR A 266 15.98 -21.63 -13.55
N ASP A 267 16.46 -21.41 -12.31
CA ASP A 267 16.80 -22.46 -11.36
C ASP A 267 15.59 -22.86 -10.51
N ARG A 268 15.29 -24.16 -10.50
CA ARG A 268 14.16 -24.71 -9.73
C ARG A 268 14.43 -24.70 -8.23
N ASP A 269 15.67 -24.90 -7.79
CA ASP A 269 16.02 -24.92 -6.38
C ASP A 269 15.98 -23.51 -5.79
N GLU A 270 16.34 -22.49 -6.56
CA GLU A 270 16.12 -21.09 -6.21
C GLU A 270 14.62 -20.78 -6.05
N CYS A 271 13.78 -21.17 -7.01
CA CYS A 271 12.33 -21.00 -6.92
C CYS A 271 11.74 -21.72 -5.70
N ALA A 272 12.20 -22.94 -5.38
CA ALA A 272 11.72 -23.71 -4.23
C ALA A 272 12.02 -22.98 -2.90
N ARG A 273 13.24 -22.48 -2.72
CA ARG A 273 13.62 -21.69 -1.53
C ARG A 273 12.77 -20.42 -1.38
N ILE A 274 12.46 -19.76 -2.49
CA ILE A 274 11.59 -18.57 -2.51
C ILE A 274 10.16 -18.94 -2.07
N VAL A 275 9.61 -20.04 -2.59
CA VAL A 275 8.30 -20.55 -2.20
C VAL A 275 8.25 -20.90 -0.71
N GLU A 276 9.28 -21.57 -0.17
CA GLU A 276 9.36 -21.94 1.24
C GLU A 276 9.37 -20.72 2.17
N ARG A 277 10.12 -19.69 1.78
CA ARG A 277 10.15 -18.39 2.46
C ARG A 277 8.79 -17.69 2.40
N ASP A 278 8.18 -17.62 1.23
CA ASP A 278 6.91 -16.90 1.03
C ASP A 278 5.75 -17.57 1.75
N ALA A 279 5.70 -18.90 1.76
CA ALA A 279 4.75 -19.67 2.55
C ALA A 279 4.87 -19.34 4.05
N ALA A 280 6.09 -19.30 4.60
CA ALA A 280 6.30 -18.93 6.00
C ALA A 280 5.81 -17.51 6.31
N LEU A 281 6.11 -16.55 5.43
CA LEU A 281 5.68 -15.16 5.59
C LEU A 281 4.16 -14.99 5.48
N VAL A 282 3.52 -15.77 4.61
CA VAL A 282 2.06 -15.78 4.46
C VAL A 282 1.40 -16.37 5.70
N CYS A 283 1.88 -17.53 6.19
CA CYS A 283 1.38 -18.15 7.41
C CYS A 283 1.57 -17.25 8.64
N ALA A 284 2.72 -16.61 8.81
CA ALA A 284 2.94 -15.67 9.90
C ALA A 284 1.99 -14.45 9.85
N ARG A 285 1.48 -14.07 8.67
CA ARG A 285 0.43 -13.05 8.53
C ARG A 285 -0.97 -13.62 8.81
N LEU A 286 -1.22 -14.85 8.37
CA LEU A 286 -2.47 -15.56 8.56
C LEU A 286 -2.73 -15.82 10.06
N GLN A 287 -1.73 -16.34 10.78
CA GLN A 287 -1.74 -16.58 12.23
C GLN A 287 -2.00 -15.30 13.03
N ARG A 288 -1.28 -14.21 12.72
CA ARG A 288 -1.52 -12.89 13.34
C ARG A 288 -2.91 -12.33 13.09
N SER A 289 -3.62 -12.82 12.07
CA SER A 289 -5.00 -12.44 11.79
C SER A 289 -6.04 -13.36 12.44
N GLY A 290 -5.62 -14.42 13.14
CA GLY A 290 -6.52 -15.39 13.78
C GLY A 290 -7.40 -16.17 12.79
N GLN A 291 -6.93 -16.35 11.55
CA GLN A 291 -7.69 -17.01 10.49
C GLN A 291 -6.97 -18.27 10.03
N PHE A 292 -7.72 -19.24 9.52
CA PHE A 292 -7.23 -20.41 8.79
C PHE A 292 -7.62 -20.29 7.32
N ALA A 293 -6.82 -20.86 6.43
CA ALA A 293 -7.07 -20.81 4.98
C ALA A 293 -7.26 -22.21 4.39
N ARG A 294 -8.12 -22.32 3.38
CA ARG A 294 -8.33 -23.59 2.66
C ARG A 294 -7.61 -23.63 1.32
N THR A 295 -7.37 -22.48 0.69
CA THR A 295 -6.83 -22.45 -0.66
C THR A 295 -5.43 -21.86 -0.66
N VAL A 296 -4.46 -22.61 -1.19
CA VAL A 296 -3.09 -22.16 -1.46
C VAL A 296 -2.97 -21.86 -2.95
N THR A 297 -2.38 -20.73 -3.30
CA THR A 297 -2.17 -20.27 -4.68
C THR A 297 -0.70 -19.99 -4.91
N LEU A 298 -0.13 -20.54 -5.98
CA LEU A 298 1.16 -20.16 -6.52
C LEU A 298 0.95 -19.31 -7.76
N LYS A 299 1.59 -18.14 -7.80
CA LYS A 299 1.54 -17.21 -8.93
C LYS A 299 2.94 -16.96 -9.43
N ALA A 300 3.12 -17.08 -10.74
CA ALA A 300 4.32 -16.71 -11.45
C ALA A 300 4.00 -15.69 -12.55
N LYS A 301 4.93 -14.76 -12.79
CA LYS A 301 4.96 -13.96 -14.02
C LYS A 301 6.18 -14.37 -14.80
N MET A 302 5.99 -14.73 -16.06
CA MET A 302 7.06 -15.12 -16.97
C MET A 302 7.82 -13.89 -17.50
N ALA A 303 8.96 -14.09 -18.15
CA ALA A 303 9.78 -13.02 -18.71
C ALA A 303 9.02 -12.16 -19.76
N ASP A 304 8.10 -12.77 -20.51
CA ASP A 304 7.20 -12.14 -21.48
C ASP A 304 6.00 -11.41 -20.86
N PHE A 305 5.95 -11.32 -19.52
CA PHE A 305 4.84 -10.78 -18.71
C PHE A 305 3.56 -11.62 -18.66
N THR A 306 3.54 -12.81 -19.26
CA THR A 306 2.43 -13.76 -19.12
C THR A 306 2.31 -14.18 -17.66
N THR A 307 1.08 -14.23 -17.14
CA THR A 307 0.80 -14.64 -15.76
C THR A 307 0.36 -16.10 -15.74
N TRP A 308 1.07 -16.90 -14.96
CA TRP A 308 0.74 -18.27 -14.66
C TRP A 308 0.29 -18.37 -13.21
N THR A 309 -0.87 -18.99 -12.97
CA THR A 309 -1.41 -19.18 -11.63
C THR A 309 -1.94 -20.59 -11.47
N ARG A 310 -1.64 -21.24 -10.36
CA ARG A 310 -2.24 -22.50 -9.93
C ARG A 310 -2.67 -22.40 -8.48
N SER A 311 -3.72 -23.11 -8.12
CA SER A 311 -4.24 -23.15 -6.76
C SER A 311 -4.70 -24.55 -6.42
N ALA A 312 -4.53 -24.93 -5.16
CA ALA A 312 -5.09 -26.14 -4.58
C ALA A 312 -5.95 -25.75 -3.36
N THR A 313 -7.11 -26.38 -3.23
CA THR A 313 -7.98 -26.24 -2.05
C THR A 313 -7.89 -27.51 -1.23
N LEU A 314 -7.52 -27.36 0.03
CA LEU A 314 -7.38 -28.41 1.02
C LEU A 314 -8.74 -28.80 1.60
N GLU A 315 -8.84 -30.02 2.14
CA GLU A 315 -10.05 -30.51 2.80
C GLU A 315 -10.26 -29.80 4.14
N GLY A 316 -9.21 -29.73 4.97
CA GLY A 316 -9.14 -28.95 6.20
C GLY A 316 -8.61 -27.53 5.97
N ALA A 317 -9.08 -26.58 6.79
CA ALA A 317 -8.48 -25.25 6.85
C ALA A 317 -7.22 -25.30 7.71
N THR A 318 -6.17 -24.59 7.29
CA THR A 318 -4.86 -24.62 7.95
C THR A 318 -4.24 -23.22 8.01
N ASP A 319 -3.44 -23.00 9.04
CA ASP A 319 -2.47 -21.91 9.14
C ASP A 319 -1.03 -22.46 9.28
N ALA A 320 -0.88 -23.79 9.27
CA ALA A 320 0.38 -24.48 9.44
C ALA A 320 1.31 -24.22 8.25
N VAL A 321 2.50 -23.72 8.58
CA VAL A 321 3.54 -23.38 7.59
C VAL A 321 3.88 -24.57 6.71
N GLU A 322 4.00 -25.76 7.30
CA GLU A 322 4.45 -26.96 6.57
C GLU A 322 3.42 -27.43 5.53
N THR A 323 2.13 -27.37 5.86
CA THR A 323 1.05 -27.71 4.93
C THR A 323 1.02 -26.74 3.74
N VAL A 324 1.17 -25.44 3.99
CA VAL A 324 1.21 -24.43 2.93
C VAL A 324 2.48 -24.58 2.08
N ARG A 325 3.64 -24.84 2.69
CA ARG A 325 4.92 -25.09 1.99
C ARG A 325 4.82 -26.28 1.05
N ARG A 326 4.41 -27.45 1.57
CA ARG A 326 4.24 -28.68 0.79
C ARG A 326 3.31 -28.47 -0.39
N THR A 327 2.16 -27.83 -0.15
CA THR A 327 1.18 -27.55 -1.20
C THR A 327 1.74 -26.60 -2.26
N ALA A 328 2.37 -25.49 -1.86
CA ALA A 328 2.94 -24.53 -2.80
C ALA A 328 4.12 -25.13 -3.59
N ARG A 329 4.92 -26.00 -2.98
CA ARG A 329 6.01 -26.74 -3.65
C ARG A 329 5.47 -27.72 -4.68
N HIS A 330 4.40 -28.45 -4.38
CA HIS A 330 3.74 -29.29 -5.36
C HIS A 330 3.20 -28.48 -6.55
N LEU A 331 2.58 -27.32 -6.28
CA LEU A 331 2.13 -26.42 -7.36
C LEU A 331 3.30 -25.96 -8.25
N LEU A 332 4.50 -25.74 -7.68
CA LEU A 332 5.70 -25.31 -8.41
C LEU A 332 6.15 -26.34 -9.46
N GLU A 333 5.87 -27.63 -9.28
CA GLU A 333 6.23 -28.68 -10.24
C GLU A 333 5.63 -28.45 -11.63
N GLY A 334 4.43 -27.86 -11.68
CA GLY A 334 3.75 -27.51 -12.93
C GLY A 334 4.24 -26.25 -13.63
N LEU A 335 5.21 -25.53 -13.06
CA LEU A 335 5.75 -24.29 -13.64
C LEU A 335 6.93 -24.59 -14.57
N ASP A 336 6.82 -24.17 -15.83
CA ASP A 336 7.94 -24.23 -16.78
C ASP A 336 8.91 -23.06 -16.55
N LEU A 337 10.20 -23.35 -16.40
CA LEU A 337 11.24 -22.37 -16.09
C LEU A 337 12.09 -22.00 -17.31
N ARG A 338 11.88 -22.62 -18.48
CA ARG A 338 12.75 -22.45 -19.67
C ARG A 338 12.86 -21.00 -20.14
N GLU A 339 11.75 -20.27 -20.12
CA GLU A 339 11.71 -18.85 -20.52
C GLU A 339 12.05 -17.89 -19.39
N GLY A 340 12.28 -18.40 -18.17
CA GLY A 340 12.58 -17.63 -16.99
C GLY A 340 11.35 -17.06 -16.28
N VAL A 341 11.41 -17.03 -14.95
CA VAL A 341 10.36 -16.51 -14.06
C VAL A 341 10.76 -15.13 -13.54
N ARG A 342 9.99 -14.12 -13.90
CA ARG A 342 10.21 -12.72 -13.52
C ARG A 342 9.70 -12.39 -12.11
N LEU A 343 8.58 -12.97 -11.71
CA LEU A 343 7.97 -12.82 -10.39
C LEU A 343 7.44 -14.16 -9.93
N LEU A 344 7.60 -14.47 -8.66
CA LEU A 344 7.03 -15.64 -8.00
C LEU A 344 6.41 -15.21 -6.68
N GLY A 345 5.32 -15.86 -6.29
CA GLY A 345 4.68 -15.59 -5.01
C GLY A 345 3.67 -16.66 -4.60
N VAL A 346 3.48 -16.75 -3.28
CA VAL A 346 2.53 -17.64 -2.62
C VAL A 346 1.40 -16.80 -2.02
N GLY A 347 0.18 -17.30 -2.13
CA GLY A 347 -0.99 -16.69 -1.50
C GLY A 347 -1.91 -17.73 -0.89
N VAL A 348 -2.68 -17.29 0.10
CA VAL A 348 -3.73 -18.08 0.74
C VAL A 348 -5.05 -17.31 0.69
N SER A 349 -6.16 -18.04 0.58
CA SER A 349 -7.52 -17.49 0.53
C SER A 349 -8.53 -18.52 1.06
N ASN A 350 -9.83 -18.18 0.96
CA ASN A 350 -10.92 -19.00 1.49
C ASN A 350 -10.80 -19.20 3.00
N PHE A 351 -10.88 -18.06 3.72
CA PHE A 351 -10.63 -18.01 5.16
C PHE A 351 -11.80 -18.50 5.99
N THR A 352 -11.47 -19.08 7.14
CA THR A 352 -12.41 -19.50 8.19
C THR A 352 -11.78 -19.21 9.56
N VAL A 353 -12.63 -19.01 10.56
CA VAL A 353 -12.22 -18.81 11.97
C VAL A 353 -12.15 -20.12 12.75
N ALA A 354 -12.62 -21.22 12.15
CA ALA A 354 -12.50 -22.56 12.71
C ALA A 354 -11.56 -23.41 11.84
N ALA A 355 -10.45 -23.86 12.42
CA ALA A 355 -9.68 -24.97 11.90
C ALA A 355 -10.42 -26.26 12.24
N GLN A 356 -10.68 -27.07 11.23
CA GLN A 356 -10.84 -28.50 11.44
C GLN A 356 -9.54 -29.11 10.94
N GLU A 357 -8.60 -29.30 11.86
CA GLU A 357 -7.39 -30.05 11.56
C GLU A 357 -7.79 -31.50 11.27
N GLU A 358 -7.14 -32.11 10.29
CA GLU A 358 -7.22 -33.55 10.10
C GLU A 358 -6.67 -34.18 11.38
N LEU A 359 -7.55 -34.83 12.16
CA LEU A 359 -7.21 -35.41 13.47
C LEU A 359 -6.11 -36.49 13.37
N PHE A 360 -5.78 -36.91 12.14
CA PHE A 360 -4.91 -38.05 11.83
C PHE A 360 -4.17 -37.80 10.51
N ALA A 361 -2.83 -37.76 10.54
CA ALA A 361 -2.03 -37.95 9.33
C ALA A 361 -1.85 -39.46 9.13
N VAL A 362 -2.28 -39.97 7.97
CA VAL A 362 -2.08 -41.36 7.56
C VAL A 362 -1.00 -41.42 6.48
N ASP A 363 -0.07 -42.38 6.61
CA ASP A 363 0.92 -42.64 5.57
C ASP A 363 0.30 -43.34 4.34
N GLU A 364 1.12 -43.61 3.30
CA GLU A 364 0.66 -44.32 2.10
C GLU A 364 0.18 -45.77 2.38
N ALA A 365 0.44 -46.30 3.59
CA ALA A 365 -0.02 -47.60 4.06
C ALA A 365 -1.27 -47.53 4.95
N GLY A 366 -1.77 -46.33 5.27
CA GLY A 366 -2.95 -46.12 6.11
C GLY A 366 -2.67 -46.19 7.61
N GLU A 367 -1.41 -46.10 8.05
CA GLU A 367 -1.05 -46.08 9.47
C GLU A 367 -0.96 -44.65 10.03
N LEU A 368 -1.34 -44.50 11.31
CA LEU A 368 -1.37 -43.25 12.04
C LEU A 368 0.05 -42.73 12.32
N ILE A 369 0.35 -41.52 11.88
CA ILE A 369 1.62 -40.84 12.16
C ILE A 369 1.46 -39.98 13.43
N GLU A 370 2.18 -40.32 14.51
CA GLU A 370 2.34 -39.42 15.65
C GLU A 370 3.23 -38.24 15.26
N LEU A 371 2.68 -37.01 15.34
CA LEU A 371 3.46 -35.79 15.13
C LEU A 371 4.32 -35.50 16.37
N PRO A 372 5.64 -35.24 16.24
CA PRO A 372 6.47 -34.89 17.38
C PRO A 372 5.99 -33.56 17.99
N GLY A 373 5.76 -33.59 19.31
CA GLY A 373 5.39 -32.43 20.12
C GLY A 373 6.39 -31.28 20.01
N GLY A 374 5.85 -30.06 20.11
CA GLY A 374 6.53 -28.80 19.88
C GLY A 374 7.92 -28.70 20.51
N GLY A 375 8.91 -28.52 19.63
CA GLY A 375 10.24 -28.01 19.98
C GLY A 375 10.29 -26.51 19.72
N ASP A 376 10.94 -25.79 20.63
CA ASP A 376 11.06 -24.34 20.70
C ASP A 376 11.39 -23.68 19.35
N VAL A 377 10.56 -22.72 18.96
CA VAL A 377 10.78 -21.88 17.78
C VAL A 377 11.57 -20.65 18.22
N GLU A 378 12.86 -20.58 17.87
CA GLU A 378 13.66 -19.38 18.03
C GLU A 378 13.01 -18.20 17.29
N GLU A 379 12.88 -17.09 18.01
CA GLU A 379 12.25 -15.85 17.59
C GLU A 379 13.09 -15.15 16.50
N VAL A 380 12.75 -15.36 15.23
CA VAL A 380 13.35 -14.60 14.12
C VAL A 380 12.72 -13.21 14.06
N VAL A 381 13.32 -12.28 14.81
CA VAL A 381 13.00 -10.85 14.77
C VAL A 381 13.52 -10.26 13.45
N GLY A 382 12.65 -10.21 12.43
CA GLY A 382 12.96 -9.65 11.11
C GLY A 382 11.90 -8.67 10.61
N SER A 383 12.28 -7.40 10.41
CA SER A 383 11.38 -6.31 10.03
C SER A 383 10.56 -6.58 8.75
N VAL A 384 9.23 -6.63 8.91
CA VAL A 384 8.28 -7.05 7.87
C VAL A 384 7.89 -5.84 7.00
N SER A 385 8.61 -5.61 5.90
CA SER A 385 8.32 -4.55 4.89
C SER A 385 7.02 -4.77 4.12
N GLY A 386 6.22 -3.72 3.85
CA GLY A 386 4.90 -3.82 3.19
C GLY A 386 4.91 -4.39 1.75
N PRO A 387 3.74 -4.50 1.09
CA PRO A 387 3.58 -5.11 -0.24
C PRO A 387 4.35 -4.42 -1.38
N PHE A 388 5.00 -3.30 -1.10
CA PHE A 388 5.81 -2.53 -2.05
C PHE A 388 7.31 -2.51 -1.69
N GLY A 389 7.72 -3.23 -0.64
CA GLY A 389 9.12 -3.41 -0.29
C GLY A 389 9.65 -4.71 -0.91
N ARG A 390 10.61 -4.62 -1.84
CA ARG A 390 11.34 -5.79 -2.34
C ARG A 390 11.91 -6.57 -1.15
N ARG A 391 11.52 -7.84 -1.02
CA ARG A 391 12.17 -8.79 -0.11
C ARG A 391 13.07 -9.66 -0.99
N GLY A 392 14.37 -9.68 -0.67
CA GLY A 392 15.38 -10.17 -1.62
C GLY A 392 15.16 -11.63 -2.00
N SER A 393 15.34 -11.96 -3.30
CA SER A 393 15.92 -13.25 -3.66
C SER A 393 17.23 -13.43 -2.87
N PHE A 394 17.58 -14.68 -2.56
CA PHE A 394 18.64 -15.17 -1.65
C PHE A 394 20.09 -14.73 -1.94
N ASP A 395 20.29 -13.54 -2.45
CA ASP A 395 21.60 -12.96 -2.73
C ASP A 395 22.05 -12.14 -1.51
N GLU A 396 22.77 -12.81 -0.61
CA GLU A 396 23.37 -12.34 0.65
C GLU A 396 24.59 -11.42 0.45
N GLY A 397 24.51 -10.49 -0.50
CA GLY A 397 25.57 -9.49 -0.69
C GLY A 397 25.48 -8.32 0.30
N THR A 398 26.59 -7.97 0.96
CA THR A 398 26.75 -6.77 1.83
C THR A 398 26.35 -5.46 1.15
N ALA A 399 26.41 -5.39 -0.19
CA ALA A 399 25.95 -4.26 -0.99
C ALA A 399 24.43 -3.97 -0.86
N ARG A 400 23.62 -4.96 -0.41
CA ARG A 400 22.16 -4.81 -0.24
C ARG A 400 21.74 -4.31 1.14
N ARG A 401 22.66 -4.26 2.13
CA ARG A 401 22.38 -3.78 3.50
C ARG A 401 22.04 -2.28 3.51
N TRP A 402 22.78 -1.49 2.74
CA TRP A 402 22.68 -0.04 2.73
C TRP A 402 21.89 0.47 1.53
N ARG A 403 20.57 0.58 1.68
CA ARG A 403 19.68 1.06 0.62
C ARG A 403 19.57 2.59 0.67
N PRO A 404 19.62 3.31 -0.47
CA PRO A 404 19.42 4.76 -0.49
C PRO A 404 18.14 5.16 0.25
N GLY A 405 18.25 6.11 1.17
CA GLY A 405 17.17 6.58 2.03
C GLY A 405 17.07 5.89 3.40
N ALA A 406 17.72 4.73 3.60
CA ALA A 406 17.69 4.02 4.88
C ALA A 406 18.36 4.82 6.00
N ASP A 407 17.78 4.75 7.21
CA ASP A 407 18.32 5.41 8.39
C ASP A 407 19.48 4.59 8.97
N VAL A 408 20.52 5.28 9.42
CA VAL A 408 21.74 4.66 9.97
C VAL A 408 22.23 5.45 11.18
N GLU A 409 23.06 4.81 11.98
CA GLU A 409 23.78 5.42 13.09
C GLU A 409 25.23 4.98 13.03
N HIS A 410 26.14 5.94 13.19
CA HIS A 410 27.56 5.69 13.23
C HIS A 410 28.12 6.08 14.60
N ASP A 411 28.99 5.26 15.18
CA ASP A 411 29.51 5.46 16.55
C ASP A 411 30.12 6.87 16.77
N GLU A 412 30.94 7.34 15.84
CA GLU A 412 31.54 8.69 15.90
C GLU A 412 30.63 9.81 15.37
N TRP A 413 29.93 9.59 14.26
CA TRP A 413 29.24 10.65 13.50
C TRP A 413 27.74 10.79 13.85
N GLY A 414 27.21 9.87 14.66
CA GLY A 414 25.82 9.81 15.08
C GLY A 414 24.87 9.40 13.96
N ARG A 415 23.60 9.82 14.10
CA ARG A 415 22.52 9.46 13.18
C ARG A 415 22.66 10.13 11.82
N GLY A 416 22.34 9.38 10.78
CA GLY A 416 22.24 9.86 9.41
C GLY A 416 21.35 8.98 8.56
N TRP A 417 21.48 9.14 7.25
CA TRP A 417 20.81 8.31 6.27
C TRP A 417 21.70 8.01 5.07
N VAL A 418 21.49 6.85 4.45
CA VAL A 418 22.24 6.42 3.27
C VAL A 418 21.90 7.31 2.09
N TRP A 419 22.83 8.18 1.72
CA TRP A 419 22.71 9.04 0.54
C TRP A 419 22.93 8.26 -0.76
N GLY A 420 23.84 7.28 -0.74
CA GLY A 420 24.13 6.38 -1.86
C GLY A 420 24.92 5.16 -1.40
N SER A 421 24.88 4.08 -2.17
CA SER A 421 25.63 2.85 -1.90
C SER A 421 25.96 2.16 -3.22
N GLY A 422 27.19 1.66 -3.35
CA GLY A 422 27.68 0.96 -4.54
C GLY A 422 29.19 0.76 -4.50
N HIS A 423 29.68 -0.22 -5.28
CA HIS A 423 31.11 -0.50 -5.43
C HIS A 423 31.88 -0.65 -4.09
N GLY A 424 31.25 -1.28 -3.08
CA GLY A 424 31.85 -1.50 -1.75
C GLY A 424 31.90 -0.25 -0.85
N VAL A 425 31.30 0.85 -1.28
CA VAL A 425 31.25 2.12 -0.53
C VAL A 425 29.80 2.48 -0.22
N VAL A 426 29.56 2.95 1.00
CA VAL A 426 28.32 3.56 1.44
C VAL A 426 28.57 5.02 1.78
N THR A 427 27.77 5.92 1.22
CA THR A 427 27.83 7.35 1.52
C THR A 427 26.64 7.72 2.38
N VAL A 428 26.91 8.33 3.54
CA VAL A 428 25.93 8.71 4.56
C VAL A 428 25.90 10.23 4.67
N ARG A 429 24.69 10.79 4.77
CA ARG A 429 24.47 12.17 5.20
C ARG A 429 24.00 12.18 6.65
N PHE A 430 24.76 12.85 7.52
CA PHE A 430 24.52 12.90 8.96
C PHE A 430 23.51 14.00 9.32
N GLU A 431 22.26 13.75 8.97
CA GLU A 431 21.10 14.57 9.32
C GLU A 431 19.89 13.68 9.63
N TYR A 432 18.91 14.24 10.31
CA TYR A 432 17.68 13.56 10.70
C TYR A 432 16.55 14.59 10.92
N ARG A 433 15.34 14.12 11.20
CA ARG A 433 14.18 14.99 11.45
C ARG A 433 14.48 15.96 12.60
N GLY A 434 14.40 17.26 12.32
CA GLY A 434 14.67 18.33 13.30
C GLY A 434 16.15 18.76 13.40
N SER A 435 17.08 18.12 12.70
CA SER A 435 18.47 18.58 12.64
C SER A 435 18.67 19.68 11.58
N GLN A 436 19.82 20.35 11.60
CA GLN A 436 20.29 21.13 10.45
C GLN A 436 20.72 20.20 9.30
N ILE A 437 20.95 20.77 8.11
CA ILE A 437 21.49 20.03 6.97
C ILE A 437 22.89 19.49 7.33
N GLY A 438 23.02 18.17 7.22
CA GLY A 438 24.17 17.43 7.71
C GLY A 438 25.34 17.37 6.74
N ARG A 439 26.51 16.99 7.28
CA ARG A 439 27.71 16.66 6.49
C ARG A 439 27.54 15.30 5.81
N VAL A 440 28.29 15.10 4.73
CA VAL A 440 28.33 13.83 3.99
C VAL A 440 29.68 13.16 4.20
N ARG A 441 29.69 11.85 4.47
CA ARG A 441 30.91 11.03 4.45
C ARG A 441 30.68 9.68 3.81
N SER A 442 31.76 9.07 3.33
CA SER A 442 31.75 7.74 2.74
C SER A 442 32.56 6.77 3.59
N PHE A 443 32.04 5.56 3.72
CA PHE A 443 32.60 4.46 4.50
C PHE A 443 32.64 3.19 3.65
N LYS A 444 33.39 2.19 4.08
CA LYS A 444 33.26 0.86 3.47
C LYS A 444 31.91 0.25 3.86
N THR A 445 31.33 -0.58 3.00
CA THR A 445 30.03 -1.21 3.28
C THR A 445 30.04 -2.17 4.48
N ASP A 446 31.22 -2.64 4.88
CA ASP A 446 31.47 -3.51 6.04
C ASP A 446 32.04 -2.75 7.24
N ASP A 447 31.96 -1.41 7.25
CA ASP A 447 32.41 -0.61 8.39
C ASP A 447 31.70 -1.06 9.68
N PRO A 448 32.45 -1.53 10.70
CA PRO A 448 31.87 -2.08 11.91
C PRO A 448 31.19 -1.01 12.78
N ALA A 449 31.54 0.28 12.60
CA ALA A 449 30.97 1.39 13.34
C ALA A 449 29.67 1.92 12.70
N LEU A 450 29.23 1.34 11.56
CA LEU A 450 28.01 1.75 10.87
C LEU A 450 26.90 0.72 11.10
N HIS A 451 25.80 1.20 11.71
CA HIS A 451 24.67 0.38 12.11
C HIS A 451 23.36 0.82 11.43
N PRO A 452 22.48 -0.12 11.05
CA PRO A 452 21.11 0.22 10.67
C PRO A 452 20.38 0.85 11.85
N ALA A 453 19.57 1.88 11.59
CA ALA A 453 18.77 2.53 12.63
C ALA A 453 17.28 2.45 12.30
N ALA A 454 16.44 2.33 13.33
CA ALA A 454 14.99 2.48 13.19
C ALA A 454 14.63 3.96 12.93
N PRO A 455 13.47 4.26 12.32
CA PRO A 455 12.98 5.63 12.18
C PRO A 455 12.83 6.33 13.53
N LEU A 456 13.07 7.64 13.56
CA LEU A 456 12.83 8.43 14.78
C LEU A 456 11.34 8.46 15.12
N PRO A 457 10.98 8.26 16.40
CA PRO A 457 9.58 8.29 16.80
C PRO A 457 8.97 9.69 16.64
N LEU A 458 7.69 9.75 16.24
CA LEU A 458 6.93 10.99 16.26
C LEU A 458 6.60 11.37 17.72
N ALA A 459 6.57 12.67 18.00
CA ALA A 459 6.23 13.20 19.32
C ALA A 459 4.75 12.97 19.69
N TRP A 460 3.89 12.73 18.70
CA TRP A 460 2.50 12.41 18.95
C TRP A 460 2.35 11.09 19.72
N THR A 461 1.53 11.15 20.76
CA THR A 461 1.09 10.00 21.57
C THR A 461 -0.43 9.92 21.50
N LEU A 462 -1.00 8.70 21.51
CA LEU A 462 -2.44 8.54 21.68
C LEU A 462 -2.86 9.17 23.02
N ALA A 463 -3.67 10.22 22.96
CA ALA A 463 -4.42 10.67 24.13
C ALA A 463 -5.46 9.58 24.40
N HIS A 464 -5.19 8.78 25.44
CA HIS A 464 -5.86 7.52 25.79
C HIS A 464 -5.44 6.34 24.91
N PRO A 465 -4.70 5.35 25.46
CA PRO A 465 -4.67 4.04 24.83
C PRO A 465 -6.11 3.54 24.85
N THR A 466 -6.77 3.45 23.69
CA THR A 466 -7.73 2.36 23.55
C THR A 466 -6.89 1.11 23.76
N VAL A 467 -7.03 0.52 24.93
CA VAL A 467 -6.72 -0.87 25.15
C VAL A 467 -7.46 -1.58 24.03
N GLU A 468 -6.74 -1.97 22.97
CA GLU A 468 -7.15 -3.14 22.22
C GLU A 468 -7.08 -4.25 23.28
N GLY A 469 -8.20 -4.61 23.90
CA GLY A 469 -8.26 -5.78 24.77
C GLY A 469 -7.70 -6.98 23.99
N GLU A 470 -6.85 -7.84 24.53
CA GLU A 470 -6.78 -8.28 25.94
C GLU A 470 -8.18 -8.35 26.57
N ASP A 471 -9.10 -9.01 25.84
CA ASP A 471 -10.19 -9.75 26.46
C ASP A 471 -9.71 -11.20 26.61
N ASP A 472 -8.93 -11.47 27.65
CA ASP A 472 -8.87 -12.79 28.25
C ASP A 472 -8.71 -12.65 29.76
N GLU A 473 -9.80 -12.29 30.43
CA GLU A 473 -10.06 -12.76 31.79
C GLU A 473 -11.57 -12.99 31.97
N SER A 474 -11.90 -14.21 32.44
CA SER A 474 -13.15 -14.66 33.10
C SER A 474 -14.32 -15.17 32.23
N GLN A 475 -14.28 -16.46 31.84
CA GLN A 475 -14.89 -17.61 32.57
C GLN A 475 -14.91 -18.88 31.71
#